data_AF-A9B8H8-F1
#
_entry.id   AF-A9B8H8-F1
#
_cell.length_a   1.000
_cell.length_b   1.000
_cell.length_c   1.000
_cell.angle_alpha   90.00
_cell.angle_beta   90.00
_cell.angle_gamma   90.00
#
_symmetry.space_group_name_H-M   'P 1'
#
loop_
_entity.id
_entity.type
_entity.pdbx_description
1 polymer ?
#
loop_
_entity_poly.entity_id
_entity_poly.type
_entity_poly.pdbx_seq_one_letter_code
_entity_poly.pdbx_strand_id
1 'polypeptide(L)'
;MLRIGAFSRIAHMTIDTLRHYDAVGLLKPAVIDPTTGYRYYTADQLQAVNQIVTLKELGFSLEEIAHIQKGHSSSADLHALLQHQLRVTEQTITAAEQRRSRIQAHLHAVEAQQRLPPYAIQLKSMDSTMVATMRATVPTMAQIPEYWQVWFQTVAAWLHTQQIPIGVPIAFHHDEGFQPEQIDTECGFIIPTIHRRAIAPPTPIVLRQLEAHAHIATVAVANPDPHTGGLKNAYAALGQWISTQGYTLYGAPREVYYGAPETGDVTVEIQFPVEQSQGIQPAVSRSEP
;
A
#
# COMPACT_ATOMS: atom_id res chain seq x y z
N MET A 1 -20.11 -44.15 -40.08
CA MET A 1 -19.74 -44.23 -38.64
C MET A 1 -18.24 -44.42 -38.52
N LEU A 2 -17.63 -43.92 -37.45
CA LEU A 2 -16.20 -43.89 -37.20
C LEU A 2 -15.88 -44.73 -35.95
N ARG A 3 -14.88 -45.61 -36.03
CA ARG A 3 -14.35 -46.29 -34.82
C ARG A 3 -13.72 -45.25 -33.89
N ILE A 4 -13.74 -45.52 -32.58
CA ILE A 4 -13.20 -44.62 -31.55
C ILE A 4 -11.79 -44.08 -31.86
N GLY A 5 -10.89 -44.88 -32.43
CA GLY A 5 -9.55 -44.44 -32.80
C GLY A 5 -9.52 -43.44 -33.97
N ALA A 6 -10.39 -43.63 -34.98
CA ALA A 6 -10.53 -42.68 -36.08
C ALA A 6 -11.21 -41.38 -35.61
N PHE A 7 -12.25 -41.50 -34.79
CA PHE A 7 -12.95 -40.37 -34.19
C PHE A 7 -12.02 -39.54 -33.28
N SER A 8 -11.24 -40.21 -32.43
CA SER A 8 -10.20 -39.61 -31.58
C SER A 8 -9.21 -38.73 -32.36
N ARG A 9 -8.72 -39.22 -33.51
CA ARG A 9 -7.80 -38.45 -34.37
C ARG A 9 -8.44 -37.20 -34.95
N ILE A 10 -9.69 -37.29 -35.41
CA ILE A 10 -10.41 -36.17 -36.03
C ILE A 10 -10.83 -35.14 -34.96
N ALA A 11 -11.28 -35.62 -33.80
CA ALA A 11 -11.72 -34.80 -32.69
C ALA A 11 -10.56 -34.22 -31.85
N HIS A 12 -9.31 -34.58 -32.17
CA HIS A 12 -8.12 -34.25 -31.38
C HIS A 12 -8.26 -34.56 -29.89
N MET A 13 -8.95 -35.65 -29.56
CA MET A 13 -9.14 -36.12 -28.19
C MET A 13 -8.50 -37.49 -28.00
N THR A 14 -7.98 -37.77 -26.81
CA THR A 14 -7.49 -39.12 -26.52
C THR A 14 -8.66 -40.12 -26.46
N ILE A 15 -8.39 -41.39 -26.76
CA ILE A 15 -9.37 -42.47 -26.63
C ILE A 15 -9.88 -42.56 -25.18
N ASP A 16 -9.02 -42.33 -24.20
CA ASP A 16 -9.39 -42.36 -22.79
C ASP A 16 -10.32 -41.20 -22.41
N THR A 17 -10.12 -40.00 -22.96
CA THR A 17 -11.07 -38.89 -22.78
C THR A 17 -12.45 -39.22 -23.34
N LEU A 18 -12.52 -39.84 -24.52
CA LEU A 18 -13.79 -40.26 -25.12
C LEU A 18 -14.48 -41.37 -24.29
N ARG A 19 -13.71 -42.32 -23.74
CA ARG A 19 -14.24 -43.33 -22.81
C ARG A 19 -14.72 -42.71 -21.50
N HIS A 20 -14.00 -41.71 -20.99
CA HIS A 20 -14.42 -40.97 -19.82
C HIS A 20 -15.73 -40.22 -20.07
N TYR A 21 -15.87 -39.54 -21.21
CA TYR A 21 -17.10 -38.86 -21.59
C TYR A 21 -18.29 -39.81 -21.77
N ASP A 22 -18.05 -41.02 -22.29
CA ASP A 22 -19.05 -42.10 -22.30
C ASP A 22 -19.47 -42.47 -20.87
N ALA A 23 -18.50 -42.70 -19.98
CA ALA A 23 -18.74 -43.10 -18.60
C ALA A 23 -19.51 -42.05 -17.79
N VAL A 24 -19.21 -40.76 -17.96
CA VAL A 24 -19.95 -39.66 -17.31
C VAL A 24 -21.23 -39.27 -18.08
N GLY A 25 -21.55 -39.96 -19.18
CA GLY A 25 -22.76 -39.74 -19.97
C GLY A 25 -22.78 -38.42 -20.75
N LEU A 26 -21.63 -37.81 -20.97
CA LEU A 26 -21.44 -36.56 -21.70
C LEU A 26 -21.39 -36.79 -23.22
N LEU A 27 -20.76 -37.88 -23.68
CA LEU A 27 -20.76 -38.27 -25.08
C LEU A 27 -20.78 -39.80 -25.23
N LYS A 28 -21.97 -40.34 -25.47
CA LYS A 28 -22.13 -41.78 -25.69
C LYS A 28 -21.79 -42.17 -27.13
N PRO A 29 -21.17 -43.32 -27.38
CA PRO A 29 -21.04 -43.85 -28.73
C PRO A 29 -22.43 -44.06 -29.34
N ALA A 30 -22.56 -43.80 -30.64
CA ALA A 30 -23.80 -44.04 -31.36
C ALA A 30 -24.16 -45.53 -31.42
N VAL A 31 -23.15 -46.39 -31.53
CA VAL A 31 -23.29 -47.85 -31.51
C VAL A 31 -22.15 -48.47 -30.74
N ILE A 32 -22.47 -49.45 -29.90
CA ILE A 32 -21.51 -50.38 -29.32
C ILE A 32 -21.78 -51.75 -29.98
N ASP A 33 -20.77 -52.31 -30.62
CA ASP A 33 -20.86 -53.65 -31.20
C ASP A 33 -21.06 -54.69 -30.08
N PRO A 34 -22.16 -55.47 -30.10
CA PRO A 34 -22.50 -56.38 -29.01
C PRO A 34 -21.59 -57.61 -28.95
N THR A 35 -20.88 -57.93 -30.04
CA THR A 35 -19.99 -59.11 -30.11
C THR A 35 -18.56 -58.74 -29.75
N THR A 36 -18.09 -57.57 -30.17
CA THR A 36 -16.68 -57.16 -30.00
C THR A 36 -16.47 -56.08 -28.95
N GLY A 37 -17.52 -55.37 -28.53
CA GLY A 37 -17.45 -54.23 -27.62
C GLY A 37 -16.86 -52.96 -28.25
N TYR A 38 -16.63 -52.94 -29.57
CA TYR A 38 -16.11 -51.76 -30.25
C TYR A 38 -17.12 -50.60 -30.26
N ARG A 39 -16.61 -49.40 -30.00
CA ARG A 39 -17.39 -48.15 -29.99
C ARG A 39 -17.32 -47.44 -31.34
N TYR A 40 -18.48 -47.03 -31.83
CA TYR A 40 -18.65 -46.31 -33.08
C TYR A 40 -19.39 -44.98 -32.84
N TYR A 41 -18.89 -43.93 -33.48
CA TYR A 41 -19.40 -42.56 -33.39
C TYR A 41 -19.85 -42.07 -34.77
N THR A 42 -20.81 -41.15 -34.84
CA THR A 42 -21.19 -40.48 -36.10
C THR A 42 -20.32 -39.24 -36.33
N ALA A 43 -20.32 -38.71 -37.57
CA ALA A 43 -19.64 -37.44 -37.85
C ALA A 43 -20.29 -36.27 -37.12
N ASP A 44 -21.61 -36.28 -36.97
CA ASP A 44 -22.38 -35.22 -36.28
C ASP A 44 -21.98 -35.06 -34.80
N GLN A 45 -21.50 -36.15 -34.17
CA GLN A 45 -20.98 -36.11 -32.80
C GLN A 45 -19.70 -35.28 -32.65
N LEU A 46 -19.01 -34.92 -33.75
CA LEU A 46 -17.89 -33.98 -33.70
C LEU A 46 -18.34 -32.58 -33.27
N GLN A 47 -19.55 -32.16 -33.64
CA GLN A 47 -20.10 -30.88 -33.20
C GLN A 47 -20.34 -30.86 -31.69
N ALA A 48 -20.84 -31.97 -31.14
CA ALA A 48 -21.02 -32.13 -29.69
C ALA A 48 -19.67 -32.09 -28.95
N VAL A 49 -18.61 -32.69 -29.50
CA VAL A 49 -17.26 -32.58 -28.94
C VAL A 49 -16.77 -31.14 -28.92
N ASN A 50 -16.90 -30.42 -30.04
CA ASN A 50 -16.47 -29.01 -30.11
C ASN A 50 -17.19 -28.16 -29.06
N GLN A 51 -18.50 -28.36 -28.86
CA GLN A 51 -19.25 -27.67 -27.81
C GLN A 51 -18.74 -27.99 -26.40
N ILE A 52 -18.42 -29.26 -26.10
CA ILE A 52 -17.83 -29.66 -24.81
C ILE A 52 -16.51 -28.92 -24.59
N VAL A 53 -15.64 -28.90 -25.60
CA VAL A 53 -14.34 -28.24 -25.53
C VAL A 53 -14.50 -26.74 -25.26
N THR A 54 -15.35 -26.05 -26.03
CA THR A 54 -15.60 -24.61 -25.85
C THR A 54 -16.14 -24.30 -24.45
N LEU A 55 -17.12 -25.06 -23.96
CA LEU A 55 -17.65 -24.81 -22.61
C LEU A 55 -16.61 -25.10 -21.52
N LYS A 56 -15.77 -26.12 -21.70
CA LYS A 56 -14.67 -26.40 -20.79
C LYS A 56 -13.64 -25.26 -20.77
N GLU A 57 -13.33 -24.67 -21.93
CA GLU A 57 -12.43 -23.51 -22.05
C GLU A 57 -13.01 -22.26 -21.38
N LEU A 58 -14.34 -22.10 -21.38
CA LEU A 58 -15.04 -21.06 -20.62
C LEU A 58 -15.06 -21.32 -19.11
N GLY A 59 -14.57 -22.49 -18.66
CA GLY A 59 -14.44 -22.84 -17.25
C GLY A 59 -15.66 -23.55 -16.65
N PHE A 60 -16.56 -24.10 -17.48
CA PHE A 60 -17.64 -24.96 -16.99
C PHE A 60 -17.12 -26.35 -16.62
N SER A 61 -17.69 -26.92 -15.57
CA SER A 61 -17.47 -28.31 -15.15
C SER A 61 -18.14 -29.30 -16.12
N LEU A 62 -17.66 -30.54 -16.16
CA LEU A 62 -18.26 -31.58 -17.02
C LEU A 62 -19.74 -31.86 -16.67
N GLU A 63 -20.12 -31.69 -15.40
CA GLU A 63 -21.49 -31.85 -14.92
C GLU A 63 -22.42 -30.76 -15.48
N GLU A 64 -21.98 -29.49 -15.45
CA GLU A 64 -22.72 -28.38 -16.04
C GLU A 64 -22.86 -28.53 -17.56
N ILE A 65 -21.79 -28.95 -18.24
CA ILE A 65 -21.82 -29.20 -19.69
C ILE A 65 -22.83 -30.31 -20.02
N ALA A 66 -22.85 -31.40 -19.23
CA ALA A 66 -23.83 -32.47 -19.41
C ALA A 66 -25.28 -31.98 -19.21
N HIS A 67 -25.52 -31.07 -18.27
CA HIS A 67 -26.83 -30.45 -18.06
C HIS A 67 -27.26 -29.60 -19.27
N ILE A 68 -26.36 -28.78 -19.80
CA ILE A 68 -26.60 -27.93 -20.98
C ILE A 68 -26.92 -28.79 -22.21
N GLN A 69 -26.14 -29.85 -22.47
CA GLN A 69 -26.30 -30.66 -23.68
C GLN A 69 -27.56 -31.53 -23.72
N LYS A 70 -28.09 -31.93 -22.56
CA LYS A 70 -29.34 -32.72 -22.50
C LYS A 70 -30.60 -31.91 -22.84
N GLY A 71 -30.46 -30.62 -23.17
CA GLY A 71 -31.59 -29.76 -23.47
C GLY A 71 -32.48 -29.48 -22.24
N HIS A 72 -31.96 -29.78 -21.03
CA HIS A 72 -32.61 -29.42 -19.77
C HIS A 72 -32.49 -27.94 -19.44
N SER A 73 -31.76 -27.18 -20.27
CA SER A 73 -31.57 -25.74 -20.13
C SER A 73 -32.31 -25.02 -21.25
N SER A 74 -33.21 -24.12 -20.87
CA SER A 74 -33.78 -23.16 -21.81
C SER A 74 -32.71 -22.19 -22.32
N SER A 75 -32.98 -21.47 -23.42
CA SER A 75 -32.07 -20.41 -23.90
C SER A 75 -31.80 -19.34 -22.83
N ALA A 76 -32.76 -19.11 -21.92
CA ALA A 76 -32.61 -18.19 -20.80
C ALA A 76 -31.64 -18.76 -19.74
N ASP A 77 -31.68 -20.08 -19.48
CA ASP A 77 -30.80 -20.75 -18.52
C ASP A 77 -29.36 -20.75 -18.99
N LEU A 78 -29.11 -21.02 -20.28
CA LEU A 78 -27.76 -20.96 -20.85
C LEU A 78 -27.19 -19.54 -20.79
N HIS A 79 -28.01 -18.52 -21.10
CA HIS A 79 -27.60 -17.13 -21.00
C HIS A 79 -27.23 -16.76 -19.55
N ALA A 80 -28.04 -17.18 -18.58
CA ALA A 80 -27.77 -16.95 -17.16
C ALA A 80 -26.48 -17.63 -16.69
N LEU A 81 -26.21 -18.87 -17.13
CA LEU A 81 -24.96 -19.59 -16.84
C LEU A 81 -23.73 -18.86 -17.41
N LEU A 82 -23.80 -18.38 -18.65
CA LEU A 82 -22.72 -17.61 -19.28
C LEU A 82 -22.48 -16.28 -18.56
N GLN A 83 -23.54 -15.56 -18.19
CA GLN A 83 -23.43 -14.33 -17.39
C GLN A 83 -22.82 -14.59 -16.02
N HIS A 84 -23.17 -15.71 -15.38
CA HIS A 84 -22.58 -16.12 -14.12
C HIS A 84 -21.07 -16.35 -14.28
N GLN A 85 -20.67 -17.08 -15.31
CA GLN A 85 -19.27 -17.40 -15.57
C GLN A 85 -18.44 -16.15 -15.91
N LEU A 86 -19.01 -15.19 -16.63
CA LEU A 86 -18.39 -13.90 -16.90
C LEU A 86 -18.09 -13.16 -15.58
N ARG A 87 -19.07 -13.11 -14.66
CA ARG A 87 -18.91 -12.45 -13.35
C ARG A 87 -17.82 -13.10 -12.49
N VAL A 88 -17.76 -14.43 -12.47
CA VAL A 88 -16.71 -15.18 -11.77
C VAL A 88 -15.33 -14.86 -12.35
N THR A 89 -15.24 -14.75 -13.67
CA THR A 89 -14.00 -14.39 -14.38
C THR A 89 -13.56 -12.97 -14.03
N GLU A 90 -14.47 -11.99 -14.06
CA GLU A 90 -14.19 -10.59 -13.67
C GLU A 90 -13.72 -10.46 -12.22
N GLN A 91 -14.33 -11.21 -11.30
CA GLN A 91 -13.89 -11.28 -9.90
C GLN A 91 -12.46 -11.83 -9.78
N THR A 92 -12.14 -12.85 -10.57
CA THR A 92 -10.80 -13.46 -10.61
C THR A 92 -9.76 -12.47 -11.14
N ILE A 93 -10.09 -11.72 -12.20
CA ILE A 93 -9.23 -10.64 -12.74
C ILE A 93 -8.98 -9.60 -11.66
N THR A 94 -10.03 -9.10 -11.01
CA THR A 94 -9.92 -8.09 -9.95
C THR A 94 -9.01 -8.57 -8.82
N ALA A 95 -9.17 -9.81 -8.36
CA ALA A 95 -8.32 -10.39 -7.32
C ALA A 95 -6.86 -10.56 -7.78
N ALA A 96 -6.64 -10.93 -9.04
CA ALA A 96 -5.31 -11.06 -9.63
C ALA A 96 -4.61 -9.69 -9.75
N GLU A 97 -5.33 -8.63 -10.10
CA GLU A 97 -4.79 -7.27 -10.16
C GLU A 97 -4.41 -6.73 -8.78
N GLN A 98 -5.24 -6.99 -7.77
CA GLN A 98 -4.90 -6.67 -6.38
C GLN A 98 -3.64 -7.41 -5.93
N ARG A 99 -3.51 -8.70 -6.29
CA ARG A 99 -2.30 -9.47 -6.01
C ARG A 99 -1.08 -8.90 -6.75
N ARG A 100 -1.23 -8.53 -8.03
CA ARG A 100 -0.17 -7.88 -8.84
C ARG A 100 0.32 -6.60 -8.16
N SER A 101 -0.59 -5.73 -7.74
CA SER A 101 -0.27 -4.49 -7.03
C SER A 101 0.51 -4.74 -5.74
N ARG A 102 0.10 -5.73 -4.93
CA ARG A 102 0.84 -6.12 -3.71
C ARG A 102 2.25 -6.63 -4.01
N ILE A 103 2.41 -7.45 -5.07
CA ILE A 103 3.72 -7.94 -5.51
C ILE A 103 4.60 -6.78 -5.97
N GLN A 104 4.06 -5.84 -6.76
CA GLN A 104 4.79 -4.66 -7.23
C GLN A 104 5.24 -3.78 -6.06
N ALA A 105 4.36 -3.52 -5.09
CA ALA A 105 4.71 -2.78 -3.89
C ALA A 105 5.83 -3.47 -3.09
N HIS A 106 5.80 -4.81 -2.99
CA HIS A 106 6.85 -5.56 -2.32
C HIS A 106 8.17 -5.56 -3.10
N LEU A 107 8.13 -5.68 -4.43
CA LEU A 107 9.31 -5.56 -5.28
C LEU A 107 9.96 -4.18 -5.14
N HIS A 108 9.17 -3.11 -5.19
CA HIS A 108 9.67 -1.75 -4.93
C HIS A 108 10.29 -1.62 -3.55
N ALA A 109 9.69 -2.22 -2.51
CA ALA A 109 10.25 -2.21 -1.17
C ALA A 109 11.59 -2.97 -1.07
N VAL A 110 11.71 -4.13 -1.73
CA VAL A 110 12.95 -4.92 -1.77
C VAL A 110 14.04 -4.21 -2.57
N GLU A 111 13.70 -3.60 -3.69
CA GLU A 111 14.63 -2.81 -4.50
C GLU A 111 15.07 -1.53 -3.76
N ALA A 112 14.16 -0.87 -3.05
CA ALA A 112 14.47 0.28 -2.20
C ALA A 112 15.35 -0.10 -0.98
N GLN A 113 15.20 -1.32 -0.43
CA GLN A 113 16.12 -1.84 0.59
C GLN A 113 17.54 -2.10 0.06
N GLN A 114 17.70 -2.39 -1.23
CA GLN A 114 19.01 -2.61 -1.87
C GLN A 114 19.66 -1.32 -2.38
N ARG A 115 18.90 -0.23 -2.50
CA ARG A 115 19.40 1.12 -2.78
C ARG A 115 18.69 2.10 -1.86
N LEU A 116 19.22 2.28 -0.65
CA LEU A 116 18.96 3.53 0.06
C LEU A 116 19.32 4.66 -0.91
N PRO A 117 18.37 5.54 -1.29
CA PRO A 117 18.73 6.78 -1.96
C PRO A 117 19.79 7.48 -1.10
N PRO A 118 20.78 8.18 -1.67
CA PRO A 118 21.71 8.97 -0.89
C PRO A 118 20.93 10.15 -0.31
N TYR A 119 20.17 9.90 0.75
CA TYR A 119 19.64 10.93 1.61
C TYR A 119 20.86 11.66 2.17
N ALA A 120 21.01 12.92 1.77
CA ALA A 120 22.07 13.79 2.27
C ALA A 120 21.72 14.19 3.70
N ILE A 121 21.99 13.30 4.65
CA ILE A 121 21.77 13.54 6.07
C ILE A 121 22.84 14.51 6.56
N GLN A 122 22.40 15.56 7.26
CA GLN A 122 23.27 16.63 7.75
C GLN A 122 23.08 16.81 9.25
N LEU A 123 24.14 17.28 9.89
CA LEU A 123 24.08 17.75 11.27
C LEU A 123 24.10 19.28 11.24
N LYS A 124 23.10 19.91 11.85
CA LYS A 124 23.02 21.37 11.99
C LYS A 124 22.75 21.77 13.42
N SER A 125 23.16 22.98 13.79
CA SER A 125 22.68 23.64 15.00
C SER A 125 21.35 24.35 14.70
N MET A 126 20.54 24.55 15.73
CA MET A 126 19.37 25.44 15.65
C MET A 126 19.40 26.40 16.83
N ASP A 127 19.32 27.69 16.52
CA ASP A 127 19.12 28.72 17.52
C ASP A 127 17.69 28.68 18.07
N SER A 128 17.50 29.31 19.23
CA SER A 128 16.18 29.45 19.80
C SER A 128 15.27 30.28 18.87
N THR A 129 14.10 29.75 18.54
CA THR A 129 13.15 30.40 17.64
C THR A 129 11.73 30.39 18.22
N MET A 130 10.92 31.36 17.86
CA MET A 130 9.52 31.42 18.27
C MET A 130 8.64 30.58 17.36
N VAL A 131 7.66 29.91 17.95
CA VAL A 131 6.60 29.20 17.21
C VAL A 131 5.23 29.54 17.78
N ALA A 132 4.24 29.60 16.91
CA ALA A 132 2.83 29.60 17.27
C ALA A 132 2.19 28.30 16.77
N THR A 133 1.60 27.52 17.66
CA THR A 133 1.13 26.16 17.35
C THR A 133 -0.17 25.83 18.07
N MET A 134 -0.84 24.77 17.61
CA MET A 134 -1.90 24.08 18.35
C MET A 134 -1.46 22.62 18.53
N ARG A 135 -1.74 22.06 19.71
CA ARG A 135 -1.44 20.66 20.07
C ARG A 135 -2.71 20.00 20.60
N ALA A 136 -3.00 18.80 20.13
CA ALA A 136 -4.02 17.94 20.70
C ALA A 136 -3.77 16.48 20.33
N THR A 137 -4.48 15.59 21.02
CA THR A 137 -4.51 14.17 20.67
C THR A 137 -5.52 13.92 19.56
N VAL A 138 -5.05 13.40 18.42
CA VAL A 138 -5.89 13.04 17.26
C VAL A 138 -6.26 11.55 17.35
N PRO A 139 -7.54 11.16 17.16
CA PRO A 139 -7.93 9.77 17.43
C PRO A 139 -7.26 8.74 16.53
N THR A 140 -7.02 9.05 15.25
CA THR A 140 -6.42 8.13 14.27
C THR A 140 -5.51 8.85 13.28
N MET A 141 -4.52 8.13 12.73
CA MET A 141 -3.63 8.70 11.70
C MET A 141 -4.39 9.24 10.47
N ALA A 142 -5.50 8.61 10.09
CA ALA A 142 -6.28 9.01 8.91
C ALA A 142 -6.93 10.40 9.07
N GLN A 143 -7.11 10.86 10.31
CA GLN A 143 -7.74 12.15 10.61
C GLN A 143 -6.73 13.30 10.75
N ILE A 144 -5.43 13.01 10.85
CA ILE A 144 -4.37 14.02 11.00
C ILE A 144 -4.49 15.14 9.94
N PRO A 145 -4.68 14.85 8.63
CA PRO A 145 -4.75 15.90 7.61
C PRO A 145 -5.88 16.91 7.86
N GLU A 146 -7.06 16.44 8.29
CA GLU A 146 -8.22 17.29 8.57
C GLU A 146 -7.95 18.20 9.78
N TYR A 147 -7.41 17.63 10.86
CA TYR A 147 -7.07 18.39 12.07
C TYR A 147 -5.98 19.42 11.79
N TRP A 148 -4.89 19.01 11.14
CA TRP A 148 -3.78 19.90 10.80
C TRP A 148 -4.23 21.02 9.87
N GLN A 149 -5.08 20.74 8.88
CA GLN A 149 -5.63 21.78 8.01
C GLN A 149 -6.35 22.87 8.83
N VAL A 150 -7.23 22.47 9.76
CA VAL A 150 -7.94 23.41 10.64
C VAL A 150 -6.97 24.19 11.53
N TRP A 151 -5.97 23.52 12.10
CA TRP A 151 -5.00 24.16 13.00
C TRP A 151 -4.11 25.15 12.29
N PHE A 152 -3.55 24.79 11.12
CA PHE A 152 -2.78 25.72 10.29
C PHE A 152 -3.61 26.94 9.92
N GLN A 153 -4.86 26.76 9.48
CA GLN A 153 -5.75 27.87 9.14
C GLN A 153 -6.05 28.76 10.36
N THR A 154 -6.30 28.15 11.52
CA THR A 154 -6.63 28.87 12.75
C THR A 154 -5.45 29.70 13.26
N VAL A 155 -4.25 29.10 13.31
CA VAL A 155 -3.02 29.80 13.73
C VAL A 155 -2.69 30.90 12.72
N ALA A 156 -2.74 30.63 11.42
CA ALA A 156 -2.49 31.62 10.38
C ALA A 156 -3.46 32.81 10.45
N ALA A 157 -4.75 32.55 10.65
CA ALA A 157 -5.76 33.59 10.80
C ALA A 157 -5.47 34.49 12.00
N TRP A 158 -5.14 33.91 13.15
CA TRP A 158 -4.77 34.67 14.34
C TRP A 158 -3.50 35.51 14.12
N LEU A 159 -2.43 34.91 13.57
CA LEU A 159 -1.19 35.62 13.24
C LEU A 159 -1.47 36.82 12.31
N HIS A 160 -2.30 36.62 11.29
CA HIS A 160 -2.70 37.68 10.36
C HIS A 160 -3.48 38.81 11.07
N THR A 161 -4.44 38.49 11.94
CA THR A 161 -5.16 39.50 12.74
C THR A 161 -4.24 40.31 13.64
N GLN A 162 -3.19 39.68 14.19
CA GLN A 162 -2.20 40.36 15.03
C GLN A 162 -1.06 41.02 14.23
N GLN A 163 -1.11 40.96 12.89
CA GLN A 163 -0.06 41.46 12.00
C GLN A 163 1.32 40.85 12.30
N ILE A 164 1.35 39.60 12.78
CA ILE A 164 2.57 38.85 13.03
C ILE A 164 2.94 38.12 11.72
N PRO A 165 4.17 38.26 11.22
CA PRO A 165 4.60 37.54 10.02
C PRO A 165 4.50 36.02 10.21
N ILE A 166 3.86 35.35 9.25
CA ILE A 166 3.78 33.89 9.19
C ILE A 166 5.08 33.40 8.54
N GLY A 167 5.85 32.61 9.27
CA GLY A 167 7.03 31.95 8.72
C GLY A 167 6.75 30.54 8.26
N VAL A 168 7.74 29.67 8.41
CA VAL A 168 7.72 28.33 7.84
C VAL A 168 6.79 27.41 8.64
N PRO A 169 5.90 26.62 7.99
CA PRO A 169 5.10 25.61 8.68
C PRO A 169 5.97 24.55 9.36
N ILE A 170 5.56 24.14 10.54
CA ILE A 170 6.24 23.14 11.36
C ILE A 170 5.23 22.22 12.06
N ALA A 171 5.57 20.94 12.17
CA ALA A 171 4.82 19.95 12.94
C ALA A 171 5.75 19.17 13.89
N PHE A 172 5.22 18.73 15.02
CA PHE A 172 5.89 17.90 16.02
C PHE A 172 5.07 16.64 16.28
N HIS A 173 5.78 15.55 16.59
CA HIS A 173 5.20 14.28 17.00
C HIS A 173 5.70 13.97 18.42
N HIS A 174 4.81 13.99 19.42
CA HIS A 174 5.20 13.96 20.84
C HIS A 174 5.14 12.57 21.48
N ASP A 175 4.57 11.58 20.81
CA ASP A 175 4.45 10.24 21.34
C ASP A 175 5.83 9.59 21.58
N GLU A 176 6.03 8.94 22.74
CA GLU A 176 7.27 8.20 23.09
C GLU A 176 7.45 6.90 22.28
N GLY A 177 6.57 6.65 21.30
CA GLY A 177 6.62 5.52 20.38
C GLY A 177 5.58 5.65 19.27
N PHE A 178 5.68 4.79 18.25
CA PHE A 178 4.68 4.78 17.18
C PHE A 178 3.38 4.11 17.66
N GLN A 179 2.29 4.87 17.71
CA GLN A 179 0.94 4.36 17.94
C GLN A 179 -0.03 4.87 16.86
N PRO A 180 -0.86 4.00 16.25
CA PRO A 180 -1.74 4.39 15.16
C PRO A 180 -3.03 5.13 15.62
N GLU A 181 -3.26 5.16 16.92
CA GLU A 181 -4.43 5.73 17.58
C GLU A 181 -3.99 6.66 18.73
N GLN A 182 -4.83 7.64 19.06
CA GLN A 182 -4.57 8.61 20.14
C GLN A 182 -3.21 9.32 20.01
N ILE A 183 -3.00 9.96 18.86
CA ILE A 183 -1.71 10.50 18.42
C ILE A 183 -1.53 11.91 18.96
N ASP A 184 -0.50 12.13 19.77
CA ASP A 184 -0.18 13.45 20.31
C ASP A 184 0.67 14.25 19.31
N THR A 185 0.01 15.17 18.62
CA THR A 185 0.64 15.96 17.55
C THR A 185 0.39 17.45 17.73
N GLU A 186 1.34 18.24 17.25
CA GLU A 186 1.34 19.70 17.32
C GLU A 186 1.74 20.27 15.96
N CYS A 187 1.05 21.29 15.46
CA CYS A 187 1.48 21.98 14.25
C CYS A 187 1.18 23.49 14.27
N GLY A 188 1.87 24.23 13.41
CA GLY A 188 1.75 25.67 13.30
C GLY A 188 2.92 26.29 12.54
N PHE A 189 3.37 27.48 12.94
CA PHE A 189 4.36 28.23 12.16
C PHE A 189 5.52 28.72 13.02
N ILE A 190 6.72 28.70 12.44
CA ILE A 190 7.87 29.45 12.92
C ILE A 190 7.60 30.95 12.71
N ILE A 191 7.95 31.78 13.69
CA ILE A 191 7.75 33.22 13.65
C ILE A 191 9.10 33.91 13.36
N PRO A 192 9.29 34.54 12.17
CA PRO A 192 10.59 35.08 11.74
C PRO A 192 11.13 36.23 12.60
N THR A 193 10.24 37.01 13.22
CA THR A 193 10.63 38.22 13.98
C THR A 193 9.72 38.40 15.18
N ILE A 194 10.30 38.52 16.38
CA ILE A 194 9.54 38.73 17.61
C ILE A 194 9.10 40.19 17.69
N HIS A 195 7.79 40.45 17.56
CA HIS A 195 7.23 41.71 18.00
C HIS A 195 7.11 41.71 19.54
N ARG A 196 7.79 42.65 20.22
CA ARG A 196 7.85 42.79 21.69
C ARG A 196 6.49 43.04 22.37
N ARG A 197 5.39 43.15 21.63
CA ARG A 197 4.06 43.28 22.22
C ARG A 197 3.60 41.88 22.65
N ALA A 198 3.68 41.61 23.96
CA ALA A 198 3.17 40.39 24.56
C ALA A 198 1.64 40.32 24.38
N ILE A 199 1.20 39.74 23.26
CA ILE A 199 -0.19 39.42 23.01
C ILE A 199 -0.39 37.96 23.40
N ALA A 200 -1.18 37.73 24.44
CA ALA A 200 -1.57 36.38 24.80
C ALA A 200 -2.40 35.78 23.65
N PRO A 201 -2.00 34.61 23.10
CA PRO A 201 -2.80 33.94 22.08
C PRO A 201 -4.13 33.44 22.67
N PRO A 202 -5.21 33.39 21.87
CA PRO A 202 -6.45 32.75 22.29
C PRO A 202 -6.25 31.23 22.38
N THR A 203 -6.86 30.59 23.38
CA THR A 203 -6.89 29.13 23.47
C THR A 203 -7.53 28.53 22.21
N PRO A 204 -6.96 27.46 21.61
CA PRO A 204 -5.84 26.64 22.10
C PRO A 204 -4.48 26.97 21.44
N ILE A 205 -4.30 28.16 20.87
CA ILE A 205 -3.04 28.56 20.27
C ILE A 205 -2.00 28.80 21.38
N VAL A 206 -0.81 28.22 21.22
CA VAL A 206 0.33 28.40 22.10
C VAL A 206 1.42 29.14 21.35
N LEU A 207 1.84 30.28 21.90
CA LEU A 207 3.02 31.01 21.45
C LEU A 207 4.15 30.71 22.42
N ARG A 208 5.20 30.02 21.96
CA ARG A 208 6.32 29.58 22.80
C ARG A 208 7.65 29.69 22.09
N GLN A 209 8.70 29.80 22.88
CA GLN A 209 10.07 29.75 22.41
C GLN A 209 10.55 28.30 22.36
N LEU A 210 11.06 27.86 21.21
CA LEU A 210 11.78 26.60 21.09
C LEU A 210 13.19 26.74 21.67
N GLU A 211 13.65 25.67 22.32
CA GLU A 211 15.01 25.58 22.83
C GLU A 211 16.02 25.54 21.69
N ALA A 212 17.21 26.08 21.94
CA ALA A 212 18.33 25.93 21.02
C ALA A 212 18.87 24.50 21.12
N HIS A 213 19.23 23.91 19.97
CA HIS A 213 19.84 22.60 19.92
C HIS A 213 21.21 22.70 19.26
N ALA A 214 22.25 22.22 19.94
CA ALA A 214 23.60 22.17 19.38
C ALA A 214 23.69 21.27 18.15
N HIS A 215 22.94 20.16 18.16
CA HIS A 215 22.94 19.18 17.08
C HIS A 215 21.52 18.71 16.77
N ILE A 216 21.16 18.83 15.50
CA ILE A 216 19.94 18.31 14.90
C ILE A 216 20.36 17.53 13.66
N ALA A 217 20.04 16.24 13.65
CA ALA A 217 20.18 15.41 12.48
C ALA A 217 18.98 15.66 11.56
N THR A 218 19.25 15.97 10.29
CA THR A 218 18.23 16.40 9.35
C THR A 218 18.34 15.72 7.99
N VAL A 219 17.20 15.50 7.34
CA VAL A 219 17.09 15.06 5.94
C VAL A 219 15.94 15.80 5.26
N ALA A 220 16.19 16.31 4.05
CA ALA A 220 15.17 16.96 3.22
C ALA A 220 14.69 16.01 2.11
N VAL A 221 13.38 15.96 1.92
CA VAL A 221 12.72 15.14 0.89
C VAL A 221 11.84 16.04 0.04
N ALA A 222 12.18 16.17 -1.24
CA ALA A 222 11.37 16.89 -2.20
C ALA A 222 10.23 16.00 -2.72
N ASN A 223 9.02 16.56 -2.76
CA ASN A 223 7.79 15.99 -3.29
C ASN A 223 7.56 14.54 -2.83
N PRO A 224 7.42 14.30 -1.51
CA PRO A 224 7.28 12.95 -0.98
C PRO A 224 6.01 12.28 -1.50
N ASP A 225 6.17 11.19 -2.23
CA ASP A 225 5.06 10.43 -2.81
C ASP A 225 4.58 9.33 -1.83
N PRO A 226 3.32 9.38 -1.34
CA PRO A 226 2.76 8.39 -0.44
C PRO A 226 2.77 6.96 -1.00
N HIS A 227 2.72 6.80 -2.33
CA HIS A 227 2.67 5.50 -2.99
C HIS A 227 4.03 4.79 -3.05
N THR A 228 5.13 5.54 -2.96
CA THR A 228 6.51 5.00 -2.97
C THR A 228 7.15 4.99 -1.57
N GLY A 229 6.34 5.17 -0.52
CA GLY A 229 6.76 5.11 0.88
C GLY A 229 6.82 6.46 1.59
N GLY A 230 6.56 7.57 0.88
CA GLY A 230 6.52 8.92 1.43
C GLY A 230 7.77 9.26 2.23
N LEU A 231 7.58 9.66 3.48
CA LEU A 231 8.67 10.00 4.39
C LEU A 231 9.32 8.78 5.09
N LYS A 232 8.73 7.58 4.99
CA LYS A 232 9.17 6.40 5.78
C LYS A 232 10.62 6.02 5.52
N ASN A 233 11.05 6.06 4.26
CA ASN A 233 12.42 5.72 3.88
C ASN A 233 13.43 6.77 4.39
N ALA A 234 13.04 8.04 4.43
CA ALA A 234 13.86 9.11 4.98
C ALA A 234 13.99 9.00 6.51
N TYR A 235 12.89 8.71 7.22
CA TYR A 235 12.92 8.40 8.65
C TYR A 235 13.84 7.20 8.95
N ALA A 236 13.75 6.13 8.16
CA ALA A 236 14.60 4.95 8.32
C ALA A 236 16.09 5.26 8.08
N ALA A 237 16.41 5.98 7.01
CA ALA A 237 17.78 6.39 6.69
C ALA A 237 18.37 7.30 7.78
N LEU A 238 17.57 8.26 8.26
CA LEU A 238 17.97 9.15 9.35
C LEU A 238 18.24 8.38 10.64
N GLY A 239 17.37 7.45 11.03
CA GLY A 239 17.57 6.60 12.21
C GLY A 239 18.83 5.72 12.10
N GLN A 240 19.08 5.13 10.93
CA GLN A 240 20.30 4.35 10.68
C GLN A 240 21.56 5.22 10.80
N TRP A 241 21.54 6.42 10.23
CA TRP A 241 22.68 7.34 10.29
C TRP A 241 22.96 7.80 11.71
N ILE A 242 21.93 8.20 12.47
CA ILE A 242 22.05 8.63 13.88
C ILE A 242 22.73 7.54 14.72
N SER A 243 22.27 6.28 14.57
CA SER A 243 22.86 5.14 15.25
C SER A 243 24.31 4.88 14.82
N THR A 244 24.59 4.90 13.52
CA THR A 244 25.94 4.63 12.97
C THR A 244 26.95 5.71 13.37
N GLN A 245 26.52 6.95 13.52
CA GLN A 245 27.37 8.08 13.92
C GLN A 245 27.50 8.22 15.45
N GLY A 246 26.87 7.35 16.25
CA GLY A 246 26.98 7.37 17.71
C GLY A 246 26.23 8.52 18.37
N TYR A 247 25.05 8.86 17.85
CA TYR A 247 24.15 9.85 18.45
C TYR A 247 22.94 9.17 19.12
N THR A 248 22.41 9.80 20.17
CA THR A 248 21.14 9.45 20.81
C THR A 248 20.09 10.51 20.52
N LEU A 249 18.84 10.08 20.34
CA LEU A 249 17.69 10.95 20.17
C LEU A 249 17.29 11.55 21.52
N TYR A 250 16.94 12.84 21.54
CA TYR A 250 16.26 13.45 22.68
C TYR A 250 15.19 14.43 22.20
N GLY A 251 14.08 14.51 22.94
CA GLY A 251 12.96 15.36 22.57
C GLY A 251 12.15 14.86 21.37
N ALA A 252 11.12 15.63 21.01
CA ALA A 252 10.20 15.28 19.94
C ALA A 252 10.81 15.54 18.54
N PRO A 253 10.68 14.60 17.59
CA PRO A 253 10.98 14.88 16.20
C PRO A 253 10.00 15.90 15.62
N ARG A 254 10.46 16.58 14.57
CA ARG A 254 9.68 17.61 13.90
C ARG A 254 9.89 17.60 12.40
N GLU A 255 8.87 18.06 11.70
CA GLU A 255 8.85 18.21 10.25
C GLU A 255 8.68 19.68 9.91
N VAL A 256 9.55 20.20 9.04
CA VAL A 256 9.49 21.57 8.54
C VAL A 256 9.16 21.54 7.06
N TYR A 257 8.15 22.31 6.65
CA TYR A 257 7.61 22.26 5.29
C TYR A 257 8.01 23.50 4.50
N TYR A 258 8.66 23.30 3.36
CA TYR A 258 9.08 24.35 2.44
C TYR A 258 8.37 24.21 1.10
N GLY A 259 8.30 25.30 0.34
CA GLY A 259 7.72 25.32 -1.01
C GLY A 259 6.28 25.82 -1.05
N ALA A 260 5.57 25.46 -2.11
CA ALA A 260 4.21 25.87 -2.43
C ALA A 260 3.32 24.63 -2.66
N PRO A 261 2.64 24.14 -1.61
CA PRO A 261 1.81 22.93 -1.67
C PRO A 261 0.77 22.94 -2.78
N GLU A 262 0.18 24.10 -3.07
CA GLU A 262 -0.78 24.31 -4.16
C GLU A 262 -0.25 23.97 -5.56
N THR A 263 1.07 24.02 -5.76
CA THR A 263 1.73 23.69 -7.04
C THR A 263 2.32 22.28 -7.07
N GLY A 264 2.21 21.54 -5.96
CA GLY A 264 2.85 20.24 -5.79
C GLY A 264 4.35 20.29 -5.54
N ASP A 265 4.93 21.48 -5.37
CA ASP A 265 6.33 21.69 -4.97
C ASP A 265 6.42 21.80 -3.44
N VAL A 266 6.65 20.67 -2.77
CA VAL A 266 6.76 20.59 -1.31
C VAL A 266 8.05 19.88 -0.94
N THR A 267 8.89 20.54 -0.16
CA THR A 267 10.03 19.88 0.47
C THR A 267 9.76 19.73 1.96
N VAL A 268 9.81 18.50 2.46
CA VAL A 268 9.69 18.21 3.90
C VAL A 268 11.08 17.94 4.45
N GLU A 269 11.48 18.72 5.45
CA GLU A 269 12.70 18.48 6.22
C GLU A 269 12.37 17.82 7.55
N ILE A 270 12.79 16.58 7.71
CA ILE A 270 12.65 15.81 8.96
C ILE A 270 13.83 16.15 9.85
N GLN A 271 13.56 16.51 11.09
CA GLN A 271 14.55 16.96 12.06
C GLN A 271 14.42 16.19 13.38
N PHE A 272 15.52 15.59 13.82
CA PHE A 272 15.64 14.97 15.14
C PHE A 272 16.70 15.70 15.96
N PRO A 273 16.36 16.24 17.15
CA PRO A 273 17.37 16.68 18.09
C PRO A 273 18.19 15.47 18.56
N VAL A 274 19.51 15.63 18.54
CA VAL A 274 20.45 14.55 18.86
C VAL A 274 21.57 15.02 19.77
N GLU A 275 22.03 14.14 20.64
CA GLU A 275 23.22 14.36 21.46
C GLU A 275 24.25 13.27 21.18
N GLN A 276 25.54 13.58 21.32
CA GLN A 276 26.56 12.53 21.19
C GLN A 276 26.37 11.52 22.31
N SER A 277 26.31 10.23 21.96
CA SER A 277 26.30 9.16 22.94
C SER A 277 27.60 9.26 23.74
N GLN A 278 27.52 9.69 25.00
CA GLN A 278 28.63 9.53 25.93
C GLN A 278 28.88 8.03 26.04
N GLY A 279 29.99 7.56 25.48
CA GLY A 279 30.26 6.14 25.31
C GLY A 279 29.97 5.38 26.59
N ILE A 280 28.97 4.51 26.55
CA ILE A 280 28.81 3.48 27.57
C ILE A 280 30.04 2.59 27.39
N GLN A 281 31.09 2.82 28.19
CA GLN A 281 32.19 1.88 28.29
C GLN A 281 31.57 0.53 28.65
N PRO A 282 31.77 -0.53 27.84
CA PRO A 282 31.31 -1.84 28.24
C PRO A 282 31.94 -2.15 29.59
N ALA A 283 31.11 -2.43 30.59
CA ALA A 283 31.56 -2.79 31.92
C ALA A 283 32.53 -3.95 31.79
N VAL A 284 33.82 -3.67 32.01
CA VAL A 284 34.84 -4.71 32.09
C VAL A 284 34.47 -5.54 33.31
N SER A 285 33.92 -6.72 33.03
CA SER A 285 33.70 -7.76 34.02
C SER A 285 35.03 -8.02 34.72
N ARG A 286 35.17 -7.50 35.94
CA ARG A 286 36.21 -7.94 36.86
C ARG A 286 35.88 -9.38 37.23
N SER A 287 36.51 -10.30 36.52
CA SER A 287 36.80 -11.62 37.06
C SER A 287 37.86 -11.41 38.14
N GLU A 288 37.44 -11.39 39.40
CA GLU A 288 38.36 -11.55 40.52
C GLU A 288 38.70 -13.05 40.69
N PRO A 289 39.95 -13.36 41.07
CA PRO A 289 40.52 -14.71 41.13
C PRO A 289 40.04 -15.55 42.32
#